data_AF-A0A926VLT2-F1
#
_entry.id   AF-A0A926VLT2-F1
#
_cell.length_a   1.000
_cell.length_b   1.000
_cell.length_c   1.000
_cell.angle_alpha   90.00
_cell.angle_beta   90.00
_cell.angle_gamma   90.00
#
_symmetry.space_group_name_H-M   'P 1'
#
loop_
_entity.id
_entity.type
_entity.pdbx_description
1 polymer ?
#
loop_
_entity_poly.entity_id
_entity_poly.type
_entity_poly.pdbx_seq_one_letter_code
_entity_poly.pdbx_strand_id
1 'polypeptide(L)'
;MTSIFTASPNLESSLPDHTQLPESDGTFVKNFQEHPQSILLTDSITPVLQQLHPDGQYCIGQDCGIYWRLTDPPERGAEAPDWFYVPNVPPTLDGQVRRSYVLWQEYIAPSIVLEFVSGDGSQERDTTRITGKFWIYEQVIRPPFYGIYEVRQARVEVYQLLAGKYYLLPANERGRFPIPPLGVELGIWQGRYQNLELPKTVRESPWL
;
A
#
# COMPACT_ATOMS: atom_id res chain seq x y z
N MET A 1 -60.75 6.42 -8.45
CA MET A 1 -59.57 5.53 -8.53
C MET A 1 -58.43 6.23 -7.86
N THR A 2 -58.12 5.82 -6.64
CA THR A 2 -57.11 6.43 -5.77
C THR A 2 -55.76 5.84 -6.15
N SER A 3 -54.90 6.60 -6.83
CA SER A 3 -53.53 6.17 -7.12
C SER A 3 -52.70 6.40 -5.87
N ILE A 4 -52.32 5.30 -5.23
CA ILE A 4 -51.42 5.27 -4.07
C ILE A 4 -50.03 5.60 -4.62
N PHE A 5 -49.50 6.78 -4.27
CA PHE A 5 -48.06 7.02 -4.38
C PHE A 5 -47.39 6.14 -3.32
N THR A 6 -46.90 4.98 -3.73
CA THR A 6 -45.93 4.23 -2.94
C THR A 6 -44.66 5.07 -2.87
N ALA A 7 -44.38 5.61 -1.69
CA ALA A 7 -43.10 6.23 -1.39
C ALA A 7 -41.98 5.27 -1.79
N SER A 8 -41.04 5.75 -2.61
CA SER A 8 -39.79 5.06 -2.86
C SER A 8 -39.09 4.84 -1.52
N PRO A 9 -38.59 3.63 -1.21
CA PRO A 9 -37.80 3.44 -0.01
C PRO A 9 -36.54 4.31 -0.12
N ASN A 10 -36.26 5.09 0.93
CA ASN A 10 -35.07 5.93 1.08
C ASN A 10 -33.81 5.16 0.67
N LEU A 11 -33.17 5.60 -0.41
CA LEU A 11 -31.82 5.17 -0.78
C LEU A 11 -30.79 6.01 0.01
N GLU A 12 -30.94 6.04 1.33
CA GLU A 12 -29.95 6.62 2.25
C GLU A 12 -29.14 5.46 2.85
N SER A 13 -28.27 4.85 2.05
CA SER A 13 -27.16 4.07 2.57
C SER A 13 -25.87 4.72 2.10
N SER A 14 -25.32 5.61 2.92
CA SER A 14 -23.94 6.08 2.73
C SER A 14 -23.00 4.86 2.73
N LEU A 15 -22.03 4.85 1.80
CA LEU A 15 -20.98 3.83 1.82
C LEU A 15 -20.27 3.85 3.19
N PRO A 16 -19.85 2.68 3.72
CA PRO A 16 -19.20 2.63 5.02
C PRO A 16 -17.89 3.43 5.03
N ASP A 17 -17.58 4.00 6.19
CA ASP A 17 -16.34 4.72 6.47
C ASP A 17 -15.29 3.85 7.16
N HIS A 18 -14.09 4.42 7.36
CA HIS A 18 -12.98 3.72 8.00
C HIS A 18 -13.26 3.27 9.44
N THR A 19 -14.29 3.79 10.12
CA THR A 19 -14.68 3.38 11.47
C THR A 19 -15.66 2.20 11.47
N GLN A 20 -16.35 1.98 10.36
CA GLN A 20 -17.35 0.92 10.18
C GLN A 20 -16.78 -0.34 9.53
N LEU A 21 -15.58 -0.25 8.97
CA LEU A 21 -14.89 -1.36 8.33
C LEU A 21 -13.95 -2.10 9.30
N PRO A 22 -13.82 -3.43 9.18
CA PRO A 22 -12.86 -4.23 9.94
C PRO A 22 -11.41 -3.79 9.72
N GLU A 23 -10.59 -3.88 10.77
CA GLU A 23 -9.15 -3.58 10.71
C GLU A 23 -8.26 -4.85 10.72
N SER A 24 -8.88 -6.04 10.81
CA SER A 24 -8.20 -7.34 10.80
C SER A 24 -9.13 -8.41 10.25
N ASP A 25 -8.55 -9.45 9.62
CA ASP A 25 -9.25 -10.64 9.15
C ASP A 25 -9.31 -11.78 10.20
N GLY A 26 -8.74 -11.56 11.39
CA GLY A 26 -8.69 -12.53 12.49
C GLY A 26 -7.64 -13.64 12.33
N THR A 27 -6.73 -13.56 11.37
CA THR A 27 -5.62 -14.51 11.21
C THR A 27 -4.31 -14.01 11.85
N PHE A 28 -3.34 -14.89 12.08
CA PHE A 28 -2.02 -14.48 12.55
C PHE A 28 -1.20 -13.97 11.36
N VAL A 29 -0.90 -12.67 11.34
CA VAL A 29 -0.41 -12.02 10.11
C VAL A 29 1.06 -11.56 10.10
N LYS A 30 1.89 -11.91 11.09
CA LYS A 30 3.33 -11.56 11.00
C LYS A 30 4.28 -12.57 11.62
N ASN A 31 5.43 -12.73 10.97
CA ASN A 31 6.64 -13.25 11.62
C ASN A 31 7.50 -12.08 12.16
N PHE A 32 8.52 -12.40 12.95
CA PHE A 32 9.45 -11.41 13.53
C PHE A 32 10.29 -10.64 12.51
N GLN A 33 10.17 -10.94 11.21
CA GLN A 33 10.96 -10.36 10.14
C GLN A 33 10.21 -9.25 9.40
N GLU A 34 8.92 -9.42 9.10
CA GLU A 34 8.08 -8.46 8.36
C GLU A 34 7.86 -7.16 9.15
N HIS A 35 7.52 -7.25 10.45
CA HIS A 35 7.24 -6.07 11.26
C HIS A 35 8.41 -5.07 11.30
N PRO A 36 9.67 -5.48 11.57
CA PRO A 36 10.76 -4.52 11.56
C PRO A 36 11.15 -4.02 10.15
N GLN A 37 10.66 -4.62 9.04
CA GLN A 37 10.97 -4.15 7.67
C GLN A 37 10.20 -2.87 7.38
N SER A 38 8.88 -2.92 7.64
CA SER A 38 8.00 -1.78 7.45
C SER A 38 8.41 -0.58 8.32
N ILE A 39 8.86 -0.83 9.56
CA ILE A 39 9.37 0.22 10.46
C ILE A 39 10.66 0.83 9.90
N LEU A 40 11.66 0.03 9.54
CA LEU A 40 12.92 0.55 8.98
C LEU A 40 12.67 1.39 7.72
N LEU A 41 11.79 0.92 6.83
CA LEU A 41 11.38 1.66 5.63
C LEU A 41 10.71 3.00 5.98
N THR A 42 9.81 2.99 6.97
CA THR A 42 9.14 4.21 7.43
C THR A 42 10.12 5.20 8.04
N ASP A 43 11.02 4.75 8.93
CA ASP A 43 12.03 5.61 9.56
C ASP A 43 12.95 6.25 8.52
N SER A 44 13.40 5.48 7.53
CA SER A 44 14.36 5.95 6.53
C SER A 44 13.75 6.86 5.46
N ILE A 45 12.45 6.72 5.15
CA ILE A 45 11.77 7.62 4.20
C ILE A 45 11.28 8.91 4.87
N THR A 46 11.04 8.90 6.19
CA THR A 46 10.43 10.00 6.95
C THR A 46 11.07 11.37 6.69
N PRO A 47 12.41 11.55 6.71
CA PRO A 47 13.03 12.86 6.49
C PRO A 47 12.65 13.49 5.14
N VAL A 48 12.40 12.68 4.12
CA VAL A 48 12.01 13.18 2.80
C VAL A 48 10.52 13.37 2.68
N LEU A 49 9.70 12.55 3.33
CA LEU A 49 8.27 12.84 3.38
C LEU A 49 8.01 14.17 4.11
N GLN A 50 8.78 14.47 5.17
CA GLN A 50 8.74 15.78 5.85
C GLN A 50 9.17 16.93 4.92
N GLN A 51 10.13 16.71 4.03
CA GLN A 51 10.54 17.70 3.03
C GLN A 51 9.49 17.88 1.93
N LEU A 52 8.87 16.79 1.46
CA LEU A 52 7.85 16.81 0.41
C LEU A 52 6.50 17.35 0.91
N HIS A 53 6.18 17.11 2.18
CA HIS A 53 4.92 17.45 2.85
C HIS A 53 5.18 18.21 4.15
N PRO A 54 5.68 19.46 4.08
CA PRO A 54 5.91 20.28 5.27
C PRO A 54 4.61 20.61 6.03
N ASP A 55 3.46 20.43 5.38
CA ASP A 55 2.10 20.52 5.95
C ASP A 55 1.60 19.21 6.59
N GLY A 56 2.40 18.14 6.51
CA GLY A 56 2.05 16.82 7.04
C GLY A 56 0.94 16.10 6.27
N GLN A 57 0.58 16.53 5.05
CA GLN A 57 -0.51 15.95 4.27
C GLN A 57 -0.08 14.67 3.53
N TYR A 58 0.16 13.61 4.28
CA TYR A 58 0.32 12.26 3.75
C TYR A 58 -0.07 11.20 4.79
N CYS A 59 -0.24 9.96 4.36
CA CYS A 59 -0.26 8.81 5.26
C CYS A 59 0.61 7.66 4.75
N ILE A 60 1.07 6.84 5.69
CA ILE A 60 1.68 5.54 5.45
C ILE A 60 0.77 4.50 6.10
N GLY A 61 0.48 3.42 5.38
CA GLY A 61 -0.14 2.24 5.96
C GLY A 61 0.87 1.10 6.08
N GLN A 62 0.76 0.33 7.16
CA GLN A 62 1.60 -0.83 7.45
C GLN A 62 0.65 -1.95 7.90
N ASP A 63 0.38 -2.91 7.03
CA ASP A 63 -0.66 -3.93 7.24
C ASP A 63 -2.03 -3.31 7.50
N CYS A 64 -2.30 -2.20 6.83
CA CYS A 64 -3.61 -1.57 6.86
C CYS A 64 -4.37 -1.96 5.59
N GLY A 65 -5.64 -2.30 5.74
CA GLY A 65 -6.50 -2.57 4.60
C GLY A 65 -6.67 -1.34 3.71
N ILE A 66 -6.51 -1.53 2.40
CA ILE A 66 -6.97 -0.63 1.35
C ILE A 66 -8.28 -1.21 0.82
N TYR A 67 -9.38 -0.63 1.27
CA TYR A 67 -10.70 -1.02 0.81
C TYR A 67 -10.99 -0.41 -0.56
N TRP A 68 -11.20 -1.28 -1.55
CA TRP A 68 -11.34 -0.90 -2.96
C TRP A 68 -12.72 -1.26 -3.55
N ARG A 69 -13.50 -2.11 -2.88
CA ARG A 69 -14.91 -2.38 -3.22
C ARG A 69 -15.73 -2.77 -1.98
N LEU A 70 -17.05 -2.72 -2.10
CA LEU A 70 -17.95 -3.31 -1.13
C LEU A 70 -18.19 -4.80 -1.39
N THR A 71 -18.08 -5.61 -0.34
CA THR A 71 -18.35 -7.05 -0.35
C THR A 71 -19.01 -7.49 0.95
N ASP A 72 -19.49 -8.73 0.96
CA ASP A 72 -19.93 -9.43 2.17
C ASP A 72 -19.15 -10.77 2.31
N PRO A 73 -18.31 -10.94 3.35
CA PRO A 73 -17.98 -9.95 4.37
C PRO A 73 -17.05 -8.83 3.82
N PRO A 74 -16.95 -7.66 4.49
CA PRO A 74 -16.24 -6.48 3.97
C PRO A 74 -14.75 -6.70 3.65
N GLU A 75 -14.07 -7.55 4.40
CA GLU A 75 -12.62 -7.80 4.28
C GLU A 75 -12.24 -8.36 2.90
N ARG A 76 -13.17 -9.04 2.20
CA ARG A 76 -12.99 -9.50 0.81
C ARG A 76 -12.89 -8.36 -0.22
N GLY A 77 -13.18 -7.15 0.21
CA GLY A 77 -13.11 -5.91 -0.56
C GLY A 77 -11.85 -5.10 -0.27
N ALA A 78 -10.93 -5.64 0.54
CA ALA A 78 -9.66 -5.01 0.88
C ALA A 78 -8.46 -5.82 0.42
N GLU A 79 -7.37 -5.12 0.11
CA GLU A 79 -6.02 -5.68 0.12
C GLU A 79 -5.27 -5.07 1.30
N ALA A 80 -4.44 -5.85 2.01
CA ALA A 80 -3.66 -5.36 3.15
C ALA A 80 -2.16 -5.47 2.85
N PRO A 81 -1.57 -4.49 2.15
CA PRO A 81 -0.14 -4.52 1.86
C PRO A 81 0.71 -4.33 3.12
N ASP A 82 1.91 -4.93 3.13
CA ASP A 82 2.90 -4.75 4.20
C ASP A 82 3.31 -3.29 4.39
N TRP A 83 3.37 -2.52 3.30
CA TRP A 83 3.66 -1.09 3.35
C TRP A 83 3.10 -0.34 2.14
N PHE A 84 2.47 0.81 2.35
CA PHE A 84 2.09 1.71 1.27
C PHE A 84 2.14 3.18 1.69
N TYR A 85 2.22 4.07 0.70
CA TYR A 85 2.29 5.51 0.92
C TYR A 85 1.30 6.26 0.03
N VAL A 86 0.56 7.19 0.63
CA VAL A 86 -0.43 8.04 -0.04
C VAL A 86 -0.09 9.53 0.20
N PRO A 87 0.22 10.31 -0.85
CA PRO A 87 0.44 11.76 -0.72
C PRO A 87 -0.87 12.54 -0.72
N ASN A 88 -0.83 13.80 -0.27
CA ASN A 88 -1.92 14.78 -0.38
C ASN A 88 -3.23 14.36 0.30
N VAL A 89 -3.12 13.62 1.40
CA VAL A 89 -4.25 13.21 2.24
C VAL A 89 -3.95 13.57 3.70
N PRO A 90 -4.96 13.91 4.52
CA PRO A 90 -4.71 14.26 5.91
C PRO A 90 -4.20 13.04 6.70
N PRO A 91 -3.32 13.21 7.70
CA PRO A 91 -2.80 12.08 8.48
C PRO A 91 -3.87 11.42 9.36
N THR A 92 -4.95 12.16 9.69
CA THR A 92 -6.12 11.70 10.44
C THR A 92 -7.41 12.06 9.71
N LEU A 93 -8.50 11.37 10.02
CA LEU A 93 -9.84 11.67 9.51
C LEU A 93 -10.70 12.14 10.68
N ASP A 94 -11.22 13.36 10.61
CA ASP A 94 -12.01 14.01 11.68
C ASP A 94 -11.35 13.94 13.07
N GLY A 95 -10.01 14.07 13.11
CA GLY A 95 -9.21 14.00 14.33
C GLY A 95 -8.98 12.57 14.86
N GLN A 96 -9.48 11.55 14.16
CA GLN A 96 -9.30 10.14 14.52
C GLN A 96 -8.17 9.49 13.70
N VAL A 97 -7.50 8.54 14.33
CA VAL A 97 -6.52 7.68 13.65
C VAL A 97 -7.26 6.82 12.62
N ARG A 98 -6.67 6.73 11.43
CA ARG A 98 -7.16 5.90 10.33
C ARG A 98 -7.07 4.43 10.73
N ARG A 99 -8.17 3.68 10.61
CA ARG A 99 -8.16 2.21 10.81
C ARG A 99 -7.83 1.45 9.54
N SER A 100 -8.12 2.06 8.39
CA SER A 100 -7.90 1.53 7.05
C SER A 100 -7.92 2.70 6.06
N TYR A 101 -7.44 2.46 4.85
CA TYR A 101 -7.54 3.41 3.74
C TYR A 101 -8.76 3.08 2.90
N VAL A 102 -9.66 4.04 2.69
CA VAL A 102 -10.97 3.79 2.04
C VAL A 102 -11.02 4.51 0.70
N LEU A 103 -10.73 3.80 -0.39
CA LEU A 103 -10.55 4.42 -1.71
C LEU A 103 -11.78 5.17 -2.20
N TRP A 104 -12.99 4.70 -1.90
CA TRP A 104 -14.23 5.37 -2.29
C TRP A 104 -14.58 6.59 -1.43
N GLN A 105 -13.83 6.87 -0.38
CA GLN A 105 -13.97 8.11 0.41
C GLN A 105 -12.84 9.09 0.15
N GLU A 106 -11.64 8.57 -0.10
CA GLU A 106 -10.42 9.39 -0.17
C GLU A 106 -9.96 9.66 -1.60
N TYR A 107 -10.36 8.83 -2.57
CA TYR A 107 -10.18 9.01 -4.02
C TYR A 107 -8.74 9.14 -4.53
N ILE A 108 -7.73 9.10 -3.66
CA ILE A 108 -6.31 9.15 -4.02
C ILE A 108 -5.72 7.74 -3.95
N ALA A 109 -5.15 7.27 -5.06
CA ALA A 109 -4.43 6.00 -5.05
C ALA A 109 -3.09 6.14 -4.29
N PRO A 110 -2.61 5.08 -3.62
CA PRO A 110 -1.24 5.06 -3.13
C PRO A 110 -0.24 5.35 -4.25
N SER A 111 0.80 6.11 -3.97
CA SER A 111 1.89 6.34 -4.95
C SER A 111 2.79 5.12 -5.10
N ILE A 112 2.89 4.32 -4.04
CA ILE A 112 3.68 3.08 -4.02
C ILE A 112 3.06 2.10 -3.02
N VAL A 113 3.05 0.81 -3.40
CA VAL A 113 2.67 -0.33 -2.55
C VAL A 113 3.82 -1.32 -2.54
N LEU A 114 4.13 -1.91 -1.38
CA LEU A 114 5.18 -2.89 -1.20
C LEU A 114 4.67 -4.11 -0.42
N GLU A 115 5.15 -5.28 -0.83
CA GLU A 115 4.83 -6.58 -0.23
C GLU A 115 6.12 -7.30 0.11
N PHE A 116 6.20 -7.86 1.31
CA PHE A 116 7.35 -8.54 1.88
C PHE A 116 7.05 -10.04 1.94
N VAL A 117 7.62 -10.81 1.02
CA VAL A 117 7.31 -12.24 0.90
C VAL A 117 8.40 -13.10 1.51
N SER A 118 7.98 -14.03 2.36
CA SER A 118 8.85 -15.08 2.91
C SER A 118 8.99 -16.30 2.00
N GLY A 119 8.07 -16.46 1.03
CA GLY A 119 8.06 -17.50 -0.01
C GLY A 119 8.56 -16.99 -1.37
N ASP A 120 8.06 -17.60 -2.46
CA ASP A 120 8.43 -17.25 -3.85
C ASP A 120 7.68 -16.01 -4.39
N GLY A 121 6.70 -15.49 -3.65
CA GLY A 121 5.86 -14.36 -4.05
C GLY A 121 4.94 -14.67 -5.22
N SER A 122 4.55 -15.93 -5.44
CA SER A 122 3.59 -16.32 -6.48
C SER A 122 2.22 -15.66 -6.28
N GLN A 123 1.74 -15.51 -5.05
CA GLN A 123 0.47 -14.81 -4.73
C GLN A 123 0.53 -13.32 -5.09
N GLU A 124 1.66 -12.67 -4.80
CA GLU A 124 1.92 -11.26 -5.14
C GLU A 124 1.98 -11.01 -6.65
N ARG A 125 2.20 -12.08 -7.44
CA ARG A 125 2.23 -12.05 -8.90
C ARG A 125 0.99 -12.67 -9.54
N ASP A 126 -0.05 -12.98 -8.76
CA ASP A 126 -1.28 -13.56 -9.28
C ASP A 126 -2.06 -12.53 -10.11
N THR A 127 -2.18 -12.81 -11.40
CA THR A 127 -2.88 -11.98 -12.38
C THR A 127 -4.34 -12.41 -12.61
N THR A 128 -4.84 -13.35 -11.82
CA THR A 128 -6.23 -13.82 -11.91
C THR A 128 -7.18 -12.64 -11.72
N ARG A 129 -8.06 -12.43 -12.71
CA ARG A 129 -9.01 -11.33 -12.70
C ARG A 129 -9.83 -11.31 -11.40
N ILE A 130 -9.92 -10.14 -10.76
CA ILE A 130 -10.71 -9.83 -9.54
C ILE A 130 -10.15 -10.40 -8.23
N THR A 131 -9.41 -11.52 -8.25
CA THR A 131 -8.91 -12.18 -7.03
C THR A 131 -7.40 -12.18 -6.90
N GLY A 132 -6.68 -12.04 -8.02
CA GLY A 132 -5.24 -11.99 -8.04
C GLY A 132 -4.75 -10.62 -7.59
N LYS A 133 -3.87 -10.61 -6.59
CA LYS A 133 -3.39 -9.37 -5.96
C LYS A 133 -2.68 -8.46 -6.97
N PHE A 134 -1.84 -9.04 -7.85
CA PHE A 134 -1.19 -8.28 -8.93
C PHE A 134 -2.23 -7.63 -9.85
N TRP A 135 -3.29 -8.37 -10.22
CA TRP A 135 -4.38 -7.83 -11.05
C TRP A 135 -5.12 -6.69 -10.35
N ILE A 136 -5.39 -6.82 -9.05
CA ILE A 136 -6.09 -5.79 -8.26
C ILE A 136 -5.26 -4.51 -8.19
N TYR A 137 -3.96 -4.62 -7.91
CA TYR A 137 -3.07 -3.47 -7.95
C TYR A 137 -2.95 -2.88 -9.35
N GLU A 138 -2.83 -3.68 -10.41
CA GLU A 138 -2.65 -3.15 -11.77
C GLU A 138 -3.91 -2.49 -12.34
N GLN A 139 -5.07 -3.11 -12.12
CA GLN A 139 -6.31 -2.75 -12.81
C GLN A 139 -7.24 -1.89 -11.95
N VAL A 140 -7.20 -2.02 -10.62
CA VAL A 140 -8.17 -1.40 -9.72
C VAL A 140 -7.56 -0.29 -8.86
N ILE A 141 -6.60 -0.62 -7.98
CA ILE A 141 -6.00 0.36 -7.05
C ILE A 141 -5.01 1.27 -7.79
N ARG A 142 -4.27 0.72 -8.76
CA ARG A 142 -3.41 1.43 -9.70
C ARG A 142 -2.31 2.30 -9.08
N PRO A 143 -1.56 1.82 -8.06
CA PRO A 143 -0.41 2.57 -7.61
C PRO A 143 0.63 2.70 -8.74
N PRO A 144 1.23 3.88 -8.95
CA PRO A 144 2.28 4.07 -9.96
C PRO A 144 3.47 3.11 -9.81
N PHE A 145 3.77 2.68 -8.58
CA PHE A 145 4.83 1.72 -8.27
C PHE A 145 4.31 0.58 -7.39
N TYR A 146 4.66 -0.65 -7.75
CA TYR A 146 4.38 -1.83 -6.94
C TYR A 146 5.67 -2.63 -6.75
N GLY A 147 6.07 -2.89 -5.51
CA GLY A 147 7.31 -3.61 -5.19
C GLY A 147 7.05 -4.93 -4.47
N ILE A 148 7.77 -5.97 -4.86
CA ILE A 148 7.74 -7.28 -4.21
C ILE A 148 9.14 -7.55 -3.67
N TYR A 149 9.26 -7.71 -2.37
CA TYR A 149 10.53 -7.99 -1.71
C TYR A 149 10.58 -9.43 -1.20
N GLU A 150 11.38 -10.26 -1.86
CA GLU A 150 11.65 -11.65 -1.48
C GLU A 150 12.73 -11.70 -0.41
N VAL A 151 12.30 -11.75 0.86
CA VAL A 151 13.19 -11.47 1.99
C VAL A 151 14.28 -12.52 2.15
N ARG A 152 13.98 -13.80 1.88
CA ARG A 152 14.98 -14.89 1.94
C ARG A 152 16.05 -14.78 0.86
N GLN A 153 15.67 -14.27 -0.31
CA GLN A 153 16.58 -14.11 -1.44
C GLN A 153 17.29 -12.75 -1.44
N ALA A 154 16.92 -11.84 -0.53
CA ALA A 154 17.36 -10.45 -0.53
C ALA A 154 17.19 -9.81 -1.92
N ARG A 155 16.04 -10.04 -2.56
CA ARG A 155 15.75 -9.61 -3.94
C ARG A 155 14.48 -8.77 -3.94
N VAL A 156 14.53 -7.62 -4.61
CA VAL A 156 13.35 -6.79 -4.85
C VAL A 156 13.06 -6.71 -6.35
N GLU A 157 11.79 -6.85 -6.70
CA GLU A 157 11.24 -6.48 -8.01
C GLU A 157 10.40 -5.23 -7.83
N VAL A 158 10.49 -4.31 -8.79
CA VAL A 158 9.64 -3.12 -8.83
C VAL A 158 8.96 -3.06 -10.17
N TYR A 159 7.65 -2.84 -10.14
CA TYR A 159 6.80 -2.65 -11.29
C TYR A 159 6.35 -1.19 -11.36
N GLN A 160 6.35 -0.63 -12.56
CA GLN A 160 5.85 0.71 -12.83
C GLN A 160 4.59 0.63 -13.69
N LEU A 161 3.53 1.33 -13.30
CA LEU A 161 2.28 1.38 -14.06
C LEU A 161 2.44 2.36 -15.24
N LEU A 162 2.46 1.83 -16.47
CA LEU A 162 2.56 2.60 -17.70
C LEU A 162 1.42 2.20 -18.65
N ALA A 163 0.68 3.18 -19.15
CA ALA A 163 -0.45 2.96 -20.07
C ALA A 163 -1.46 1.89 -19.57
N GLY A 164 -1.64 1.79 -18.24
CA GLY A 164 -2.58 0.86 -17.62
C GLY A 164 -2.07 -0.58 -17.45
N LYS A 165 -0.76 -0.81 -17.59
CA LYS A 165 -0.12 -2.10 -17.30
C LYS A 165 1.18 -1.93 -16.51
N TYR A 166 1.51 -2.92 -15.70
CA TYR A 166 2.76 -2.98 -15.00
C TYR A 166 3.88 -3.48 -15.91
N TYR A 167 5.01 -2.78 -15.84
CA TYR A 167 6.26 -3.19 -16.46
C TYR A 167 7.33 -3.27 -15.39
N LEU A 168 8.19 -4.30 -15.46
CA LEU A 168 9.36 -4.36 -14.61
C LEU A 168 10.23 -3.11 -14.83
N LEU A 169 10.46 -2.39 -13.74
CA LEU A 169 11.37 -1.26 -13.71
C LEU A 169 12.80 -1.83 -13.57
N PRO A 170 13.71 -1.59 -14.52
CA PRO A 170 15.08 -2.03 -14.38
C PRO A 170 15.77 -1.30 -13.23
N ALA A 171 16.62 -2.02 -12.50
CA ALA A 171 17.53 -1.38 -11.55
C ALA A 171 18.59 -0.55 -12.29
N ASN A 172 19.05 0.52 -11.64
CA ASN A 172 20.21 1.29 -12.07
C ASN A 172 21.52 0.51 -11.84
N GLU A 173 22.66 1.13 -12.19
CA GLU A 173 23.99 0.54 -12.05
C GLU A 173 24.34 0.14 -10.60
N ARG A 174 23.65 0.71 -9.60
CA ARG A 174 23.83 0.40 -8.18
C ARG A 174 22.89 -0.69 -7.67
N GLY A 175 22.10 -1.32 -8.55
CA GLY A 175 21.10 -2.31 -8.18
C GLY A 175 19.89 -1.70 -7.46
N ARG A 176 19.58 -0.41 -7.68
CA ARG A 176 18.47 0.30 -7.03
C ARG A 176 17.44 0.77 -8.06
N PHE A 177 16.20 0.96 -7.63
CA PHE A 177 15.02 1.23 -8.45
C PHE A 177 14.54 2.66 -8.21
N PRO A 178 14.67 3.58 -9.17
CA PRO A 178 14.25 4.96 -9.00
C PRO A 178 12.73 5.07 -8.79
N ILE A 179 12.32 5.88 -7.81
CA ILE A 179 10.92 6.28 -7.58
C ILE A 179 10.87 7.81 -7.69
N PRO A 180 10.81 8.35 -8.93
CA PRO A 180 10.96 9.79 -9.17
C PRO A 180 10.01 10.70 -8.41
N PRO A 181 8.71 10.37 -8.21
CA PRO A 181 7.81 11.25 -7.46
C PRO A 181 8.24 11.51 -6.01
N LEU A 182 9.04 10.62 -5.42
CA LEU A 182 9.58 10.79 -4.08
C LEU A 182 11.03 11.30 -4.07
N GLY A 183 11.69 11.39 -5.24
CA GLY A 183 13.11 11.67 -5.35
C GLY A 183 13.99 10.61 -4.66
N VAL A 184 13.52 9.35 -4.63
CA VAL A 184 14.19 8.24 -3.94
C VAL A 184 14.60 7.14 -4.89
N GLU A 185 15.44 6.23 -4.40
CA GLU A 185 15.60 4.91 -4.99
C GLU A 185 15.28 3.84 -3.95
N LEU A 186 14.54 2.82 -4.36
CA LEU A 186 14.30 1.61 -3.57
C LEU A 186 15.42 0.61 -3.86
N GLY A 187 15.96 -0.06 -2.85
CA GLY A 187 16.98 -1.09 -3.10
C GLY A 187 17.42 -1.74 -1.80
N ILE A 188 18.18 -2.84 -1.91
CA ILE A 188 18.63 -3.60 -0.75
C ILE A 188 19.74 -2.83 -0.03
N TRP A 189 19.59 -2.68 1.28
CA TRP A 189 20.56 -2.17 2.22
C TRP A 189 20.96 -3.29 3.19
N GLN A 190 22.24 -3.34 3.54
CA GLN A 190 22.80 -4.30 4.49
C GLN A 190 23.37 -3.54 5.68
N GLY A 191 22.90 -3.88 6.88
CA GLY A 191 23.42 -3.34 8.13
C GLY A 191 22.59 -3.76 9.33
N ARG A 192 22.87 -3.15 10.48
CA ARG A 192 22.25 -3.50 11.76
C ARG A 192 21.18 -2.46 12.13
N TYR A 193 19.97 -2.93 12.43
CA TYR A 193 18.87 -2.09 12.90
C TYR A 193 18.22 -2.72 14.13
N GLN A 194 18.06 -1.95 15.22
CA GLN A 194 17.46 -2.41 16.49
C GLN A 194 17.99 -3.78 16.96
N ASN A 195 19.31 -3.95 16.95
CA ASN A 195 20.05 -5.17 17.33
C ASN A 195 19.97 -6.37 16.38
N LEU A 196 19.23 -6.30 15.28
CA LEU A 196 19.11 -7.37 14.27
C LEU A 196 19.95 -7.04 13.03
N GLU A 197 20.67 -8.04 12.49
CA GLU A 197 21.21 -8.01 11.13
C GLU A 197 20.12 -8.46 10.17
N LEU A 198 19.76 -7.61 9.21
CA LEU A 198 18.62 -7.85 8.36
C LEU A 198 18.93 -7.51 6.89
N PRO A 199 18.72 -8.41 5.92
CA PRO A 199 18.65 -8.02 4.51
C PRO A 199 17.33 -7.26 4.32
N LYS A 200 17.37 -5.97 3.97
CA LYS A 200 16.17 -5.10 3.88
C LYS A 200 16.24 -4.11 2.74
N THR A 201 15.10 -3.61 2.27
CA THR A 201 15.00 -2.71 1.10
C THR A 201 14.72 -1.27 1.52
N VAL A 202 15.71 -0.36 1.59
CA VAL A 202 15.47 1.10 1.57
C VAL A 202 16.68 1.95 1.10
N ARG A 203 16.32 3.13 0.62
CA ARG A 203 17.01 4.28 0.02
C ARG A 203 18.26 4.88 0.71
N GLU A 204 19.16 5.40 -0.14
CA GLU A 204 19.94 6.63 0.10
C GLU A 204 19.48 7.76 -0.87
N SER A 205 19.43 9.02 -0.40
CA SER A 205 18.92 10.21 -1.11
C SER A 205 20.00 10.91 -1.98
N PRO A 206 19.64 11.91 -2.81
CA PRO A 206 19.87 11.93 -4.25
C PRO A 206 21.28 12.44 -4.65
N TRP A 207 21.74 12.02 -5.84
CA TRP A 207 22.83 12.60 -6.63
C TRP A 207 23.98 13.25 -5.84
N LEU A 208 24.96 12.43 -5.46
CA LEU A 208 26.36 12.82 -5.36
C LEU A 208 27.16 11.92 -6.30
#